data_AF-A0A2V9INW9-F1
#
_entry.id   AF-A0A2V9INW9-F1
#
_cell.length_a   1.000
_cell.length_b   1.000
_cell.length_c   1.000
_cell.angle_alpha   90.00
_cell.angle_beta   90.00
_cell.angle_gamma   90.00
#
_symmetry.space_group_name_H-M   'P 1'
#
loop_
_entity.id
_entity.type
_entity.pdbx_description
1 polymer ?
#
loop_
_entity_poly.entity_id
_entity_poly.type
_entity_poly.pdbx_seq_one_letter_code
_entity_poly.pdbx_strand_id
1 'polypeptide(L)'
;MSSTTSSPGAHNNVEIDGQNPLELASRFMWFPWPRARRRRFETMPYAPLVFEGEMNDYDRPLWNVLHRRALIGVDEGCWLVVDDLLGEGPHTAVLRWHMLDYPHERESESKKSAPPTLIQRTPAGEFRISVGADPSVLKRFEVIRGRDERNRVQGFASPYYGERLPIPVLEVELGGLLPLRIVTAIGLDRAVEWRLADVTGGRQRWDLSSEAAAWTLELAAPGRSADRILLGCVRSTPEAG
;
A
#
# COMPACT_ATOMS: atom_id res chain seq x y z
N MET A 1 0.48 29.26 -6.70
CA MET A 1 1.14 27.97 -6.38
C MET A 1 0.26 27.26 -5.37
N SER A 2 -0.43 26.20 -5.79
CA SER A 2 -1.16 25.33 -4.86
C SER A 2 -0.12 24.53 -4.08
N SER A 3 -0.09 24.64 -2.75
CA SER A 3 0.77 23.80 -1.92
C SER A 3 0.25 22.37 -1.98
N THR A 4 1.03 21.45 -2.56
CA THR A 4 0.69 20.04 -2.76
C THR A 4 0.87 19.19 -1.51
N THR A 5 1.38 19.72 -0.39
CA THR A 5 1.74 18.94 0.81
C THR A 5 0.55 18.31 1.55
N SER A 6 -0.67 18.81 1.31
CA SER A 6 -1.91 18.35 1.93
C SER A 6 -2.75 17.43 1.02
N SER A 7 -2.26 17.10 -0.18
CA SER A 7 -2.98 16.18 -1.06
C SER A 7 -2.65 14.72 -0.70
N PRO A 8 -3.61 13.78 -0.84
CA PRO A 8 -3.32 12.35 -0.74
C PRO A 8 -2.17 11.91 -1.66
N GLY A 9 -2.07 12.55 -2.83
CA GLY A 9 -1.01 12.30 -3.81
C GLY A 9 0.42 12.56 -3.32
N ALA A 10 0.61 13.36 -2.26
CA ALA A 10 1.92 13.66 -1.68
C ALA A 10 2.36 12.67 -0.59
N HIS A 11 1.54 11.66 -0.27
CA HIS A 11 1.81 10.70 0.80
C HIS A 11 1.81 9.26 0.28
N ASN A 12 2.36 8.35 1.09
CA ASN A 12 2.27 6.91 0.85
C ASN A 12 0.86 6.42 1.20
N ASN A 13 -0.14 6.77 0.40
CA ASN A 13 -1.55 6.55 0.70
C ASN A 13 -2.34 6.12 -0.55
N VAL A 14 -3.61 5.79 -0.37
CA VAL A 14 -4.57 5.50 -1.43
C VAL A 14 -5.45 6.73 -1.67
N GLU A 15 -5.53 7.16 -2.92
CA GLU A 15 -6.47 8.18 -3.39
C GLU A 15 -7.66 7.52 -4.10
N ILE A 16 -8.87 7.99 -3.83
CA ILE A 16 -10.11 7.44 -4.41
C ILE A 16 -10.71 8.43 -5.41
N ASP A 17 -11.06 7.92 -6.59
CA ASP A 17 -11.70 8.61 -7.71
C ASP A 17 -10.99 9.90 -8.16
N GLY A 18 -9.66 9.94 -7.98
CA GLY A 18 -8.82 11.07 -8.39
C GLY A 18 -9.11 12.38 -7.64
N GLN A 19 -9.74 12.30 -6.48
CA GLN A 19 -10.20 13.47 -5.72
C GLN A 19 -9.61 13.52 -4.31
N ASN A 20 -9.19 14.72 -3.91
CA ASN A 20 -8.76 14.99 -2.54
C ASN A 20 -9.99 15.00 -1.61
N PRO A 21 -10.02 14.23 -0.51
CA PRO A 21 -11.13 14.27 0.43
C PRO A 21 -11.12 15.57 1.27
N LEU A 22 -10.10 16.40 1.14
CA LEU A 22 -9.98 17.67 1.83
C LEU A 22 -10.02 18.83 0.83
N GLU A 23 -10.79 19.85 1.18
CA GLU A 23 -10.93 21.10 0.43
C GLU A 23 -10.07 22.19 1.06
N LEU A 24 -9.34 22.93 0.22
CA LEU A 24 -8.56 24.08 0.66
C LEU A 24 -9.52 25.21 1.06
N ALA A 25 -9.59 25.52 2.36
CA ALA A 25 -10.44 26.59 2.88
C ALA A 25 -9.67 27.89 3.13
N SER A 26 -8.36 27.82 3.40
CA SER A 26 -7.46 28.98 3.43
C SER A 26 -6.02 28.53 3.19
N ARG A 27 -5.06 29.49 3.16
CA ARG A 27 -3.65 29.25 2.81
C ARG A 27 -2.99 28.05 3.52
N PHE A 28 -3.44 27.68 4.72
CA PHE A 28 -2.92 26.53 5.47
C PHE A 28 -4.01 25.70 6.15
N MET A 29 -5.24 25.75 5.65
CA MET A 29 -6.37 25.10 6.30
C MET A 29 -7.18 24.30 5.29
N TRP A 30 -7.39 23.04 5.61
CA TRP A 30 -8.15 22.09 4.81
C TRP A 30 -9.29 21.50 5.62
N PHE A 31 -10.46 21.41 4.99
CA PHE A 31 -11.65 20.85 5.63
C PHE A 31 -12.29 19.74 4.78
N PRO A 32 -13.01 18.81 5.42
CA PRO A 32 -13.10 18.61 6.86
C PRO A 32 -11.73 18.22 7.44
N TRP A 33 -11.56 18.34 8.76
CA TRP A 33 -10.34 17.83 9.39
C TRP A 33 -10.23 16.32 9.17
N PRO A 34 -9.04 15.82 8.76
CA PRO A 34 -8.81 14.38 8.63
C PRO A 34 -9.18 13.64 9.91
N ARG A 35 -9.80 12.47 9.75
CA ARG A 35 -10.19 11.62 10.88
C ARG A 35 -9.57 10.25 10.70
N ALA A 36 -8.63 9.93 11.58
CA ALA A 36 -8.01 8.62 11.65
C ALA A 36 -8.11 8.04 13.06
N ARG A 37 -8.13 6.72 13.16
CA ARG A 37 -8.12 6.00 14.44
C ARG A 37 -7.20 4.79 14.36
N ARG A 38 -6.35 4.62 15.36
CA ARG A 38 -5.64 3.37 15.62
C ARG A 38 -6.64 2.33 16.14
N ARG A 39 -6.76 1.19 15.47
CA ARG A 39 -7.54 0.03 15.94
C ARG A 39 -6.70 -0.94 16.75
N ARG A 40 -5.49 -1.25 16.28
CA ARG A 40 -4.58 -2.20 16.92
C ARG A 40 -3.14 -1.67 16.87
N PHE A 41 -2.38 -2.00 17.90
CA PHE A 41 -0.94 -1.92 17.90
C PHE A 41 -0.42 -2.93 18.91
N GLU A 42 0.12 -4.04 18.42
CA GLU A 42 0.51 -5.17 19.24
C GLU A 42 1.66 -5.96 18.60
N THR A 43 2.27 -6.81 19.42
CA THR A 43 3.21 -7.84 18.96
C THR A 43 2.47 -9.18 18.94
N MET A 44 2.62 -9.96 17.88
CA MET A 44 2.08 -11.32 17.79
C MET A 44 3.21 -12.34 17.63
N PRO A 45 3.01 -13.62 18.00
CA PRO A 45 3.93 -14.68 17.62
C PRO A 45 4.22 -14.63 16.12
N TYR A 46 5.50 -14.58 15.74
CA TYR A 46 5.97 -14.53 14.35
C TYR A 46 5.59 -13.29 13.53
N ALA A 47 4.92 -12.32 14.15
CA ALA A 47 4.67 -10.99 13.61
C ALA A 47 4.98 -9.96 14.71
N PRO A 48 6.27 -9.67 14.96
CA PRO A 48 6.69 -8.83 16.07
C PRO A 48 6.18 -7.39 16.01
N LEU A 49 5.69 -6.91 14.86
CA LEU A 49 5.04 -5.61 14.76
C LEU A 49 3.74 -5.71 13.96
N VAL A 50 2.61 -5.43 14.62
CA VAL A 50 1.30 -5.34 13.98
C VAL A 50 0.67 -4.01 14.34
N PHE A 51 0.43 -3.17 13.34
CA PHE A 51 -0.36 -1.95 13.46
C PHE A 51 -1.58 -2.04 12.55
N GLU A 52 -2.73 -1.57 13.02
CA GLU A 52 -3.92 -1.39 12.19
C GLU A 52 -4.54 -0.03 12.47
N GLY A 53 -4.79 0.73 11.41
CA GLY A 53 -5.43 2.03 11.44
C GLY A 53 -6.55 2.16 10.42
N GLU A 54 -7.50 3.04 10.70
CA GLU A 54 -8.57 3.43 9.80
C GLU A 54 -8.51 4.93 9.53
N MET A 55 -8.86 5.33 8.31
CA MET A 55 -9.00 6.70 7.86
C MET A 55 -10.39 6.87 7.25
N ASN A 56 -11.13 7.87 7.75
CA ASN A 56 -12.54 8.10 7.42
C ASN A 56 -12.71 9.26 6.44
N ASP A 57 -11.63 9.76 5.84
CA ASP A 57 -11.66 10.96 5.00
C ASP A 57 -12.54 10.78 3.76
N TYR A 58 -12.57 9.56 3.20
CA TYR A 58 -13.47 9.14 2.13
C TYR A 58 -14.79 8.50 2.63
N ASP A 59 -14.98 8.34 3.95
CA ASP A 59 -16.17 7.69 4.52
C ASP A 59 -17.32 8.70 4.72
N ARG A 60 -17.79 9.23 3.59
CA ARG A 60 -18.80 10.30 3.51
C ARG A 60 -19.48 10.30 2.12
N PRO A 61 -20.59 11.05 1.94
CA PRO A 61 -21.27 11.12 0.65
C PRO A 61 -20.32 11.47 -0.51
N LEU A 62 -20.62 10.95 -1.70
CA LEU A 62 -19.76 10.81 -2.89
C LEU A 62 -19.00 9.49 -2.95
N TRP A 63 -18.25 9.13 -1.90
CA TRP A 63 -17.43 7.91 -1.91
C TRP A 63 -18.00 6.79 -1.03
N ASN A 64 -18.36 7.09 0.22
CA ASN A 64 -18.74 6.10 1.23
C ASN A 64 -17.71 4.96 1.38
N VAL A 65 -16.42 5.32 1.28
CA VAL A 65 -15.29 4.37 1.35
C VAL A 65 -14.52 4.58 2.64
N LEU A 66 -14.53 3.57 3.51
CA LEU A 66 -13.65 3.50 4.67
C LEU A 66 -12.33 2.87 4.24
N HIS A 67 -11.22 3.57 4.46
CA HIS A 67 -9.88 3.01 4.22
C HIS A 67 -9.31 2.45 5.52
N ARG A 68 -8.90 1.20 5.50
CA ARG A 68 -8.24 0.52 6.61
C ARG A 68 -6.89 -0.02 6.16
N ARG A 69 -5.83 0.29 6.90
CA ARG A 69 -4.47 -0.18 6.63
C ARG A 69 -3.93 -0.98 7.80
N ALA A 70 -3.38 -2.16 7.52
CA ALA A 70 -2.52 -2.89 8.44
C ALA A 70 -1.06 -2.85 7.98
N LEU A 71 -0.14 -2.71 8.94
CA LEU A 71 1.30 -2.88 8.77
C LEU A 71 1.73 -4.09 9.59
N ILE A 72 2.28 -5.10 8.92
CA ILE A 72 2.64 -6.39 9.52
C ILE A 72 4.12 -6.63 9.24
N GLY A 73 4.97 -6.47 10.25
CA GLY A 73 6.38 -6.88 10.19
C GLY A 73 6.48 -8.33 10.65
N VAL A 74 6.90 -9.23 9.76
CA VAL A 74 7.06 -10.68 10.06
C VAL A 74 8.50 -11.04 10.43
N ASP A 75 9.44 -10.20 10.02
CA ASP A 75 10.88 -10.33 10.25
C ASP A 75 11.54 -8.97 10.04
N GLU A 76 12.82 -8.87 10.40
CA GLU A 76 13.61 -7.69 10.08
C GLU A 76 13.66 -7.46 8.56
N GLY A 77 13.26 -6.26 8.13
CA GLY A 77 13.22 -5.89 6.71
C GLY A 77 12.11 -6.53 5.89
N CYS A 78 11.23 -7.37 6.47
CA CYS A 78 10.13 -8.03 5.75
C CYS A 78 8.78 -7.54 6.25
N TRP A 79 8.06 -6.82 5.39
CA TRP A 79 6.80 -6.18 5.71
C TRP A 79 5.69 -6.58 4.74
N LEU A 80 4.50 -6.76 5.29
CA LEU A 80 3.25 -6.80 4.54
C LEU A 80 2.39 -5.60 4.93
N VAL A 81 1.98 -4.81 3.95
CA VAL A 81 1.03 -3.70 4.10
C VAL A 81 -0.27 -4.13 3.42
N VAL A 82 -1.36 -4.12 4.18
CA VAL A 82 -2.68 -4.52 3.67
C VAL A 82 -3.60 -3.33 3.73
N ASP A 83 -4.08 -2.90 2.57
CA ASP A 83 -5.07 -1.83 2.41
C ASP A 83 -6.42 -2.42 2.03
N ASP A 84 -7.40 -2.27 2.92
CA ASP A 84 -8.80 -2.57 2.66
C ASP A 84 -9.55 -1.28 2.36
N LEU A 85 -10.14 -1.20 1.17
CA LEU A 85 -11.10 -0.17 0.77
C LEU A 85 -12.50 -0.73 0.95
N LEU A 86 -13.21 -0.22 1.95
CA LEU A 86 -14.45 -0.79 2.47
C LEU A 86 -15.64 0.11 2.13
N GLY A 87 -16.43 -0.32 1.15
CA GLY A 87 -17.60 0.40 0.66
C GLY A 87 -18.37 -0.50 -0.31
N GLU A 88 -19.18 0.12 -1.15
CA GLU A 88 -19.96 -0.56 -2.17
C GLU A 88 -19.83 0.17 -3.50
N GLY A 89 -20.08 -0.54 -4.60
CA GLY A 89 -20.07 0.06 -5.93
C GLY A 89 -18.67 0.18 -6.54
N PRO A 90 -18.61 0.68 -7.79
CA PRO A 90 -17.38 0.80 -8.55
C PRO A 90 -16.59 2.04 -8.15
N HIS A 91 -15.28 1.87 -7.92
CA HIS A 91 -14.36 2.97 -7.65
C HIS A 91 -13.03 2.77 -8.36
N THR A 92 -12.33 3.88 -8.58
CA THR A 92 -10.91 3.89 -8.94
C THR A 92 -10.08 4.24 -7.71
N ALA A 93 -9.04 3.46 -7.44
CA ALA A 93 -8.08 3.70 -6.38
C ALA A 93 -6.68 3.86 -6.95
N VAL A 94 -5.93 4.85 -6.47
CA VAL A 94 -4.51 5.04 -6.80
C VAL A 94 -3.68 4.95 -5.53
N LEU A 95 -3.00 3.83 -5.34
CA LEU A 95 -2.01 3.64 -4.29
C LEU A 95 -0.69 4.27 -4.72
N ARG A 96 -0.05 5.01 -3.81
CA ARG A 96 1.24 5.65 -4.07
C ARG A 96 2.28 5.25 -3.04
N TRP A 97 3.51 5.06 -3.52
CA TRP A 97 4.71 4.92 -2.71
C TRP A 97 5.79 5.87 -3.23
N HIS A 98 6.08 6.90 -2.46
CA HIS A 98 7.19 7.83 -2.67
C HIS A 98 8.48 7.14 -2.26
N MET A 99 9.44 7.07 -3.17
CA MET A 99 10.67 6.32 -3.00
C MET A 99 11.87 7.26 -2.95
N LEU A 100 12.99 6.74 -2.45
CA LEU A 100 14.27 7.45 -2.51
C LEU A 100 14.70 7.60 -3.98
N ASP A 101 15.50 8.61 -4.31
CA ASP A 101 15.95 8.83 -5.69
C ASP A 101 17.20 7.99 -6.03
N TYR A 102 17.03 6.67 -6.09
CA TYR A 102 18.04 5.72 -6.54
C TYR A 102 17.60 5.00 -7.83
N PRO A 103 18.54 4.44 -8.62
CA PRO A 103 18.22 3.62 -9.78
C PRO A 103 17.23 2.50 -9.44
N HIS A 104 16.19 2.36 -10.27
CA HIS A 104 15.15 1.35 -10.10
C HIS A 104 14.91 0.59 -11.39
N GLU A 105 14.52 -0.67 -11.25
CA GLU A 105 14.16 -1.57 -12.35
C GLU A 105 12.90 -2.34 -11.97
N ARG A 106 12.11 -2.72 -12.98
CA ARG A 106 11.01 -3.66 -12.77
C ARG A 106 11.55 -5.08 -12.88
N GLU A 107 11.13 -5.94 -11.98
CA GLU A 107 11.42 -7.37 -12.10
C GLU A 107 10.75 -7.92 -13.37
N SER A 108 11.46 -8.79 -14.09
CA SER A 108 10.98 -9.37 -15.34
C SER A 108 9.68 -10.16 -15.12
N GLU A 109 8.68 -9.97 -16.00
CA GLU A 109 7.36 -10.64 -15.96
C GLU A 109 7.42 -12.17 -16.24
N SER A 110 8.58 -12.81 -16.12
CA SER A 110 8.78 -14.22 -16.41
C SER A 110 7.93 -15.16 -15.54
N LYS A 111 7.49 -14.70 -14.36
CA LYS A 111 6.53 -15.39 -13.49
C LYS A 111 5.13 -14.82 -13.69
N LYS A 112 4.32 -15.42 -14.58
CA LYS A 112 2.94 -15.00 -14.92
C LYS A 112 1.97 -14.86 -13.73
N SER A 113 2.31 -15.41 -12.56
CA SER A 113 1.47 -15.39 -11.35
C SER A 113 2.03 -14.55 -10.21
N ALA A 114 3.19 -13.91 -10.38
CA ALA A 114 3.78 -13.06 -9.35
C ALA A 114 3.21 -11.63 -9.45
N PRO A 115 3.01 -10.94 -8.31
CA PRO A 115 2.66 -9.53 -8.33
C PRO A 115 3.79 -8.70 -8.97
N PRO A 116 3.48 -7.59 -9.66
CA PRO A 116 4.51 -6.71 -10.21
C PRO A 116 5.42 -6.17 -9.11
N THR A 117 6.72 -6.27 -9.33
CA THR A 117 7.78 -5.88 -8.38
C THR A 117 8.65 -4.77 -8.96
N LEU A 118 8.96 -3.79 -8.14
CA LEU A 118 9.99 -2.80 -8.37
C LEU A 118 11.18 -3.06 -7.44
N ILE A 119 12.38 -2.99 -7.99
CA ILE A 119 13.65 -3.17 -7.28
C ILE A 119 14.43 -1.86 -7.37
N GLN A 120 14.95 -1.38 -6.25
CA GLN A 120 15.80 -0.20 -6.16
C GLN A 120 17.11 -0.56 -5.44
N ARG A 121 18.25 -0.24 -6.07
CA ARG A 121 19.58 -0.53 -5.52
C ARG A 121 20.03 0.64 -4.68
N THR A 122 20.21 0.42 -3.37
CA THR A 122 20.64 1.46 -2.41
C THR A 122 21.98 1.08 -1.77
N PRO A 123 22.70 2.04 -1.15
CA PRO A 123 23.91 1.71 -0.37
C PRO A 123 23.68 0.78 0.82
N ALA A 124 22.43 0.65 1.29
CA ALA A 124 22.05 -0.22 2.40
C ALA A 124 21.55 -1.60 1.95
N GLY A 125 21.60 -1.90 0.64
CA GLY A 125 21.06 -3.14 0.06
C GLY A 125 19.95 -2.90 -0.95
N GLU A 126 19.35 -3.97 -1.44
CA GLU A 126 18.24 -3.88 -2.38
C GLU A 126 16.92 -3.57 -1.66
N PHE A 127 16.24 -2.51 -2.07
CA PHE A 127 14.85 -2.25 -1.69
C PHE A 127 13.93 -2.89 -2.73
N ARG A 128 13.05 -3.80 -2.30
CA ARG A 128 12.06 -4.45 -3.15
C ARG A 128 10.66 -4.10 -2.67
N ILE A 129 9.81 -3.66 -3.59
CA ILE A 129 8.40 -3.41 -3.32
C ILE A 129 7.55 -4.07 -4.40
N SER A 130 6.62 -4.90 -3.97
CA SER A 130 5.68 -5.59 -4.86
C SER A 130 4.25 -5.28 -4.41
N VAL A 131 3.38 -5.01 -5.37
CA VAL A 131 2.00 -4.64 -5.10
C VAL A 131 1.09 -5.58 -5.87
N GLY A 132 0.15 -6.19 -5.17
CA GLY A 132 -0.82 -7.11 -5.75
C GLY A 132 -2.22 -6.87 -5.23
N ALA A 133 -3.19 -7.24 -6.05
CA ALA A 133 -4.61 -7.25 -5.79
C ALA A 133 -5.21 -8.34 -6.69
N ASP A 134 -6.54 -8.43 -6.78
CA ASP A 134 -7.17 -9.20 -7.85
C ASP A 134 -6.64 -8.69 -9.22
N PRO A 135 -6.03 -9.55 -10.06
CA PRO A 135 -5.45 -9.12 -11.34
C PRO A 135 -6.46 -8.44 -12.27
N SER A 136 -7.77 -8.73 -12.14
CA SER A 136 -8.81 -8.10 -12.94
C SER A 136 -9.02 -6.61 -12.61
N VAL A 137 -8.64 -6.19 -11.40
CA VAL A 137 -8.79 -4.80 -10.96
C VAL A 137 -7.53 -3.97 -11.19
N LEU A 138 -6.35 -4.58 -11.31
CA LEU A 138 -5.09 -3.88 -11.53
C LEU A 138 -5.06 -3.27 -12.94
N LYS A 139 -5.02 -1.94 -13.04
CA LYS A 139 -5.06 -1.21 -14.32
C LYS A 139 -3.71 -0.65 -14.72
N ARG A 140 -2.92 -0.17 -13.76
CA ARG A 140 -1.59 0.39 -14.02
C ARG A 140 -0.65 0.14 -12.86
N PHE A 141 0.61 -0.16 -13.20
CA PHE A 141 1.75 -0.16 -12.28
C PHE A 141 2.84 0.67 -12.96
N GLU A 142 3.11 1.88 -12.45
CA GLU A 142 4.00 2.85 -13.10
C GLU A 142 4.85 3.61 -12.10
N VAL A 143 6.13 3.86 -12.44
CA VAL A 143 6.97 4.79 -11.69
C VAL A 143 6.89 6.15 -12.37
N ILE A 144 6.42 7.15 -11.62
CA ILE A 144 6.32 8.53 -12.07
C ILE A 144 7.51 9.31 -11.52
N ARG A 145 8.19 10.07 -12.38
CA ARG A 145 9.27 10.97 -11.97
C ARG A 145 9.09 12.33 -12.62
N GLY A 146 8.82 13.34 -11.81
CA GLY A 146 8.72 14.73 -12.25
C GLY A 146 7.62 15.03 -13.28
N ARG A 147 6.45 14.41 -13.18
CA ARG A 147 5.31 14.68 -14.07
C ARG A 147 4.68 16.02 -13.73
N ASP A 148 4.80 16.99 -14.62
CA ASP A 148 4.27 18.35 -14.46
C ASP A 148 3.14 18.66 -15.44
N GLU A 149 2.06 17.89 -15.33
CA GLU A 149 0.87 18.04 -16.15
C GLU A 149 -0.28 18.60 -15.31
N ARG A 150 -1.11 19.45 -15.92
CA ARG A 150 -2.31 19.99 -15.26
C ARG A 150 -3.17 18.84 -14.72
N ASN A 151 -3.50 18.90 -13.43
CA ASN A 151 -4.26 17.89 -12.68
C ASN A 151 -3.60 16.50 -12.57
N ARG A 152 -2.33 16.35 -12.96
CA ARG A 152 -1.56 15.10 -12.87
C ARG A 152 -0.14 15.33 -12.34
N VAL A 153 0.05 16.37 -11.52
CA VAL A 153 1.35 16.69 -10.92
C VAL A 153 1.74 15.58 -9.95
N GLN A 154 2.88 14.92 -10.18
CA GLN A 154 3.38 13.84 -9.34
C GLN A 154 4.89 13.62 -9.52
N GLY A 155 5.53 12.99 -8.53
CA GLY A 155 6.94 12.59 -8.63
C GLY A 155 7.88 13.74 -8.30
N PHE A 156 7.54 14.53 -7.28
CA PHE A 156 8.34 15.67 -6.85
C PHE A 156 8.49 15.72 -5.33
N ALA A 157 9.71 16.03 -4.86
CA ALA A 157 10.01 16.46 -3.51
C ALA A 157 10.26 17.98 -3.47
N SER A 158 9.90 18.63 -2.37
CA SER A 158 10.18 20.05 -2.12
C SER A 158 10.97 20.18 -0.82
N PRO A 159 12.29 19.94 -0.84
CA PRO A 159 13.11 20.00 0.37
C PRO A 159 13.16 21.42 0.97
N TYR A 160 13.11 22.44 0.12
CA TYR A 160 13.03 23.85 0.52
C TYR A 160 11.91 24.57 -0.21
N TYR A 161 11.46 25.70 0.37
CA TYR A 161 10.42 26.52 -0.25
C TYR A 161 10.89 27.05 -1.61
N GLY A 162 10.07 26.86 -2.65
CA GLY A 162 10.40 27.23 -4.02
C GLY A 162 11.20 26.17 -4.79
N GLU A 163 11.65 25.10 -4.12
CA GLU A 163 12.30 23.98 -4.78
C GLU A 163 11.32 22.87 -5.15
N ARG A 164 11.62 22.22 -6.27
CA ARG A 164 10.85 21.08 -6.78
C ARG A 164 11.81 20.13 -7.49
N LEU A 165 12.20 19.07 -6.79
CA LEU A 165 13.13 18.05 -7.26
C LEU A 165 12.37 16.80 -7.73
N PRO A 166 12.67 16.26 -8.92
CA PRO A 166 12.00 15.06 -9.40
C PRO A 166 12.44 13.83 -8.59
N ILE A 167 11.48 13.11 -8.00
CA ILE A 167 11.71 11.86 -7.28
C ILE A 167 10.84 10.74 -7.87
N PRO A 168 11.25 9.47 -7.75
CA PRO A 168 10.43 8.36 -8.21
C PRO A 168 9.27 8.10 -7.24
N VAL A 169 8.05 7.99 -7.79
CA VAL A 169 6.83 7.61 -7.08
C VAL A 169 6.21 6.43 -7.81
N LEU A 170 6.08 5.29 -7.14
CA LEU A 170 5.32 4.17 -7.66
C LEU A 170 3.82 4.49 -7.52
N GLU A 171 3.12 4.59 -8.65
CA GLU A 171 1.66 4.66 -8.73
C GLU A 171 1.09 3.32 -9.17
N VAL A 172 0.15 2.79 -8.38
CA VAL A 172 -0.62 1.60 -8.71
C VAL A 172 -2.09 1.98 -8.81
N GLU A 173 -2.64 1.91 -10.02
CA GLU A 173 -4.05 2.21 -10.28
C GLU A 173 -4.87 0.91 -10.30
N LEU A 174 -5.95 0.90 -9.54
CA LEU A 174 -6.89 -0.19 -9.45
C LEU A 174 -8.31 0.32 -9.75
N GLY A 175 -9.11 -0.48 -10.44
CA GLY A 175 -10.50 -0.16 -10.75
C GLY A 175 -11.38 -1.39 -10.64
N GLY A 176 -12.35 -1.37 -9.74
CA GLY A 176 -13.19 -2.52 -9.43
C GLY A 176 -14.32 -2.19 -8.46
N LEU A 177 -15.11 -3.23 -8.12
CA LEU A 177 -16.15 -3.13 -7.11
C LEU A 177 -15.53 -3.22 -5.71
N LEU A 178 -16.06 -2.45 -4.77
CA LEU A 178 -15.72 -2.57 -3.36
C LEU A 178 -16.52 -3.71 -2.68
N PRO A 179 -15.95 -4.36 -1.64
CA PRO A 179 -14.66 -4.05 -1.01
C PRO A 179 -13.47 -4.52 -1.85
N LEU A 180 -12.40 -3.72 -1.85
CA LEU A 180 -11.14 -4.03 -2.54
C LEU A 180 -10.01 -4.17 -1.53
N ARG A 181 -9.23 -5.25 -1.63
CA ARG A 181 -7.97 -5.42 -0.89
C ARG A 181 -6.78 -5.25 -1.80
N ILE A 182 -5.83 -4.43 -1.36
CA ILE A 182 -4.52 -4.23 -1.97
C ILE A 182 -3.49 -4.71 -0.96
N VAL A 183 -2.53 -5.51 -1.41
CA VAL A 183 -1.45 -6.01 -0.58
C VAL A 183 -0.13 -5.54 -1.18
N THR A 184 0.71 -4.93 -0.35
CA THR A 184 2.06 -4.54 -0.70
C THR A 184 3.04 -5.33 0.16
N ALA A 185 3.98 -6.03 -0.45
CA ALA A 185 5.11 -6.61 0.28
C ALA A 185 6.37 -5.76 0.06
N ILE A 186 7.09 -5.52 1.15
CA ILE A 186 8.34 -4.76 1.14
C ILE A 186 9.45 -5.64 1.72
N GLY A 187 10.55 -5.74 0.97
CA GLY A 187 11.79 -6.38 1.38
C GLY A 187 12.92 -5.37 1.43
N LEU A 188 13.59 -5.26 2.58
CA LEU A 188 14.82 -4.48 2.77
C LEU A 188 16.00 -5.45 2.78
N ASP A 189 16.85 -5.38 1.75
CA ASP A 189 17.98 -6.27 1.49
C ASP A 189 17.62 -7.76 1.39
N ARG A 190 16.33 -8.08 1.20
CA ARG A 190 15.81 -9.44 1.20
C ARG A 190 14.69 -9.59 0.20
N ALA A 191 14.67 -10.73 -0.52
CA ALA A 191 13.55 -11.07 -1.39
C ALA A 191 12.38 -11.49 -0.51
N VAL A 192 11.20 -10.99 -0.86
CA VAL A 192 9.94 -11.35 -0.20
C VAL A 192 8.99 -11.82 -1.29
N GLU A 193 8.87 -13.13 -1.44
CA GLU A 193 7.85 -13.73 -2.30
C GLU A 193 6.56 -13.87 -1.51
N TRP A 194 5.43 -13.66 -2.17
CA TRP A 194 4.13 -13.79 -1.52
C TRP A 194 3.02 -14.14 -2.51
N ARG A 195 1.97 -14.76 -1.99
CA ARG A 195 0.78 -15.10 -2.76
C ARG A 195 -0.44 -15.26 -1.88
N LEU A 196 -1.61 -15.02 -2.45
CA LEU A 196 -2.86 -15.50 -1.89
C LEU A 196 -2.94 -17.02 -2.12
N ALA A 197 -2.89 -17.79 -1.04
CA ALA A 197 -2.84 -19.24 -1.08
C ALA A 197 -4.22 -19.89 -1.06
N ASP A 198 -5.17 -19.31 -0.32
CA ASP A 198 -6.55 -19.81 -0.24
C ASP A 198 -7.54 -18.72 0.22
N VAL A 199 -8.81 -18.86 -0.15
CA VAL A 199 -9.94 -18.05 0.32
C VAL A 199 -11.07 -18.97 0.76
N THR A 200 -11.17 -19.22 2.07
CA THR A 200 -12.16 -20.15 2.64
C THR A 200 -12.85 -19.53 3.85
N GLY A 201 -14.18 -19.64 3.91
CA GLY A 201 -14.95 -19.29 5.11
C GLY A 201 -14.80 -17.83 5.57
N GLY A 202 -14.67 -16.87 4.65
CA GLY A 202 -14.48 -15.46 4.98
C GLY A 202 -13.08 -15.12 5.51
N ARG A 203 -12.09 -15.96 5.24
CA ARG A 203 -10.68 -15.77 5.59
C ARG A 203 -9.83 -15.93 4.33
N GLN A 204 -8.70 -15.25 4.32
CA GLN A 204 -7.69 -15.34 3.28
C GLN A 204 -6.40 -15.85 3.90
N ARG A 205 -5.86 -16.94 3.35
CA ARG A 205 -4.55 -17.45 3.72
C ARG A 205 -3.51 -16.89 2.74
N TRP A 206 -2.50 -16.23 3.27
CA TRP A 206 -1.42 -15.64 2.50
C TRP A 206 -0.11 -16.35 2.86
N ASP A 207 0.59 -16.83 1.84
CA ASP A 207 1.93 -17.36 2.01
C ASP A 207 2.92 -16.23 1.72
N LEU A 208 3.93 -16.11 2.57
CA LEU A 208 5.02 -15.15 2.48
C LEU A 208 6.33 -15.92 2.68
N SER A 209 7.34 -15.71 1.87
CA SER A 209 8.63 -16.36 2.03
C SER A 209 9.78 -15.44 1.71
N SER A 210 10.90 -15.73 2.35
CA SER A 210 12.20 -15.15 2.12
C SER A 210 13.23 -16.27 2.15
N GLU A 211 14.50 -15.96 1.84
CA GLU A 211 15.56 -16.98 1.86
C GLU A 211 15.74 -17.67 3.22
N ALA A 212 15.39 -17.00 4.33
CA ALA A 212 15.63 -17.50 5.68
C ALA A 212 14.41 -18.16 6.35
N ALA A 213 13.20 -17.87 5.87
CA ALA A 213 11.96 -18.25 6.54
C ALA A 213 10.74 -18.11 5.62
N ALA A 214 9.70 -18.87 5.94
CA ALA A 214 8.38 -18.71 5.38
C ALA A 214 7.36 -18.42 6.49
N TRP A 215 6.29 -17.73 6.12
CA TRP A 215 5.18 -17.39 6.99
C TRP A 215 3.86 -17.66 6.29
N THR A 216 2.90 -18.10 7.07
CA THR A 216 1.50 -18.16 6.68
C THR A 216 0.74 -17.14 7.51
N LEU A 217 0.12 -16.18 6.84
CA LEU A 217 -0.72 -15.17 7.46
C LEU A 217 -2.18 -15.51 7.19
N GLU A 218 -2.99 -15.52 8.24
CA GLU A 218 -4.43 -15.63 8.11
C GLU A 218 -5.02 -14.23 8.26
N LEU A 219 -5.64 -13.72 7.20
CA LEU A 219 -6.30 -12.43 7.18
C LEU A 219 -7.83 -12.59 7.17
N ALA A 220 -8.55 -11.75 7.90
CA ALA A 220 -10.00 -11.65 7.76
C ALA A 220 -10.36 -11.19 6.34
N ALA A 221 -11.51 -11.61 5.80
CA ALA A 221 -12.04 -11.03 4.57
C ALA A 221 -12.26 -9.50 4.75
N PRO A 222 -12.06 -8.71 3.69
CA PRO A 222 -12.34 -7.28 3.72
C PRO A 222 -13.79 -7.02 4.12
N GLY A 223 -13.99 -6.28 5.22
CA GLY A 223 -15.32 -5.96 5.71
C GLY A 223 -15.30 -4.94 6.84
N ARG A 224 -16.29 -4.03 6.85
CA ARG A 224 -16.43 -3.02 7.90
C ARG A 224 -16.56 -3.64 9.29
N SER A 225 -17.25 -4.77 9.40
CA SER A 225 -17.49 -5.51 10.64
C SER A 225 -16.29 -6.35 11.13
N ALA A 226 -15.24 -6.53 10.33
CA ALA A 226 -14.09 -7.31 10.75
C ALA A 226 -13.37 -6.63 11.94
N ASP A 227 -13.15 -7.36 13.04
CA ASP A 227 -12.48 -6.84 14.25
C ASP A 227 -11.03 -6.40 13.97
N ARG A 228 -10.34 -7.14 13.10
CA ARG A 228 -8.96 -6.91 12.70
C ARG A 228 -8.67 -7.53 11.34
N ILE A 229 -7.63 -7.07 10.67
CA ILE A 229 -7.13 -7.63 9.41
C ILE A 229 -6.36 -8.93 9.68
N LEU A 230 -5.32 -8.90 10.53
CA LEU A 230 -4.50 -10.07 10.83
C LEU A 230 -5.14 -10.92 11.94
N LEU A 231 -5.51 -12.16 11.62
CA LEU A 231 -6.07 -13.13 12.55
C LEU A 231 -5.00 -14.03 13.18
N GLY A 232 -3.97 -14.37 12.39
CA GLY A 232 -2.88 -15.23 12.84
C GLY A 232 -1.67 -15.16 11.93
N CYS A 233 -0.51 -15.47 12.48
CA CYS A 233 0.74 -15.61 11.76
C CYS A 233 1.48 -16.84 12.28
N VAL A 234 1.96 -17.68 11.37
CA VAL A 234 2.75 -18.87 11.70
C VAL A 234 4.03 -18.81 10.88
N ARG A 235 5.18 -19.09 11.49
CA ARG A 235 6.46 -19.22 10.80
C ARG A 235 6.81 -20.69 10.58
N SER A 236 7.34 -21.00 9.42
CA SER A 236 8.03 -22.26 9.10
C SER A 236 9.45 -21.98 8.61
N THR A 237 10.35 -22.92 8.85
CA THR A 237 11.65 -22.95 8.17
C THR A 237 11.45 -23.55 6.78
N PRO A 238 12.08 -23.01 5.72
CA PRO A 238 12.08 -23.67 4.42
C PRO A 238 12.67 -25.07 4.62
N GLU A 239 12.05 -26.11 4.05
CA GLU A 239 12.65 -27.45 4.07
C GLU A 239 14.05 -27.35 3.46
N ALA A 240 15.05 -27.89 4.16
CA ALA A 240 16.39 -28.02 3.59
C ALA A 240 16.27 -28.99 2.42
N GLY A 241 16.24 -28.45 1.20
CA GLY A 241 16.30 -29.22 -0.04
C GLY A 241 17.62 -29.96 -0.20
#